data_AF-A0A8S2N5X9-F1
#
_entry.id   AF-A0A8S2N5X9-F1
#
_cell.length_a   1.000
_cell.length_b   1.000
_cell.length_c   1.000
_cell.angle_alpha   90.00
_cell.angle_beta   90.00
_cell.angle_gamma   90.00
#
_symmetry.space_group_name_H-M   'P 1'
#
loop_
_entity.id
_entity.type
_entity.pdbx_description
1 polymer ?
#
loop_
_entity_poly.entity_id
_entity_poly.type
_entity_poly.pdbx_seq_one_letter_code
_entity_poly.pdbx_strand_id
1 'polypeptide(L)'
;MKDVFESAQLIISSTTSTAASSIDISSNAEVATTMPTSFLRTNSKAERVLTHEEKVRRAECIWAMTTARFGLSYNTSQFLRELMQSMFPDSKIAADLSMRSRKLSYVISHGTGHHFTMELIKDVRKAKAFSLLFDESTTTGVRKQCDLYFSIFLGHATTDIVSREIIDSLKPDGINIAHLLMLGRDNPNVNKTIEALIEKEVIAERKKQQPTVPPSGLMSIGSCPLHILHNSFRKGMTST
;
A
#
# COMPACT_ATOMS: atom_id res chain seq x y z
N MET A 1 32.81 -6.77 10.11
CA MET A 1 31.60 -7.60 10.24
C MET A 1 30.60 -6.86 11.13
N LYS A 2 30.11 -5.73 10.61
CA LYS A 2 29.16 -4.82 11.25
C LYS A 2 28.22 -4.32 10.16
N ASP A 3 26.96 -4.17 10.55
CA ASP A 3 25.87 -3.47 9.86
C ASP A 3 25.17 -4.20 8.71
N VAL A 4 24.25 -5.09 9.10
CA VAL A 4 23.03 -5.38 8.33
C VAL A 4 21.87 -5.31 9.33
N PHE A 5 21.31 -4.12 9.52
CA PHE A 5 19.94 -3.95 10.03
C PHE A 5 19.15 -3.32 8.89
N GLU A 6 18.58 -4.20 8.08
CA GLU A 6 17.74 -3.86 6.95
C GLU A 6 16.32 -3.54 7.45
N SER A 7 15.75 -2.48 6.87
CA SER A 7 14.46 -1.88 7.19
C SER A 7 13.32 -2.90 7.18
N ALA A 8 12.77 -3.20 8.35
CA ALA A 8 11.48 -3.87 8.45
C ALA A 8 10.36 -2.85 8.20
N GLN A 9 9.82 -2.81 6.98
CA GLN A 9 8.52 -2.19 6.74
C GLN A 9 7.43 -3.08 7.36
N LEU A 10 6.96 -2.68 8.53
CA LEU A 10 5.85 -3.31 9.22
C LEU A 10 4.53 -2.75 8.66
N ILE A 11 3.89 -3.50 7.76
CA ILE A 11 2.53 -3.18 7.30
C ILE A 11 1.54 -3.68 8.36
N ILE A 12 1.05 -2.78 9.21
CA ILE A 12 -0.11 -3.05 10.07
C ILE A 12 -1.36 -2.53 9.34
N SER A 13 -2.21 -3.44 8.87
CA SER A 13 -3.59 -3.10 8.49
C SER A 13 -4.51 -3.48 9.66
N SER A 14 -5.11 -2.50 10.32
CA SER A 14 -6.16 -2.72 11.31
C SER A 14 -7.50 -2.30 10.72
N THR A 15 -8.33 -3.29 10.39
CA THR A 15 -9.76 -3.06 10.13
C THR A 15 -10.60 -4.06 10.91
N THR A 16 -11.08 -3.64 12.07
CA THR A 16 -12.37 -4.08 12.62
C THR A 16 -12.94 -2.95 13.49
N SER A 17 -13.80 -2.13 12.90
CA SER A 17 -14.81 -1.39 13.65
C SER A 17 -16.08 -2.22 13.58
N THR A 18 -16.43 -2.89 14.68
CA THR A 18 -17.78 -3.42 14.87
C THR A 18 -18.34 -2.73 16.10
N ALA A 19 -19.46 -2.03 15.89
CA ALA A 19 -20.20 -1.31 16.91
C ALA A 19 -20.59 -2.22 18.08
N ALA A 20 -20.53 -1.65 19.28
CA ALA A 20 -20.94 -2.28 20.52
C ALA A 20 -22.46 -2.50 20.56
N SER A 21 -22.88 -3.71 20.90
CA SER A 21 -24.18 -3.95 21.55
C SER A 21 -24.11 -5.21 22.43
N SER A 22 -24.26 -4.96 23.73
CA SER A 22 -24.86 -5.78 24.79
C SER A 22 -24.41 -7.22 25.00
N ILE A 23 -23.89 -7.44 26.21
CA ILE A 23 -23.49 -8.69 26.87
C ILE A 23 -24.72 -9.56 27.14
N ASP A 24 -24.65 -10.84 26.80
CA ASP A 24 -25.29 -11.93 27.55
C ASP A 24 -24.32 -13.11 27.65
N ILE A 25 -24.06 -13.52 28.90
CA ILE A 25 -23.13 -14.59 29.27
C ILE A 25 -23.91 -15.90 29.36
N SER A 26 -23.54 -16.93 28.59
CA SER A 26 -23.46 -18.32 29.09
C SER A 26 -22.88 -19.33 28.09
N SER A 27 -22.04 -20.20 28.67
CA SER A 27 -21.57 -21.53 28.25
C SER A 27 -20.42 -21.65 27.22
N ASN A 28 -19.34 -22.24 27.73
CA ASN A 28 -18.12 -22.76 27.09
C ASN A 28 -18.33 -23.45 25.74
N ALA A 29 -17.58 -22.98 24.74
CA ALA A 29 -17.04 -23.82 23.67
C ALA A 29 -15.69 -23.24 23.24
N GLU A 30 -14.65 -24.07 23.23
CA GLU A 30 -13.29 -23.71 22.79
C GLU A 30 -13.32 -23.25 21.33
N VAL A 31 -13.06 -21.96 21.09
CA VAL A 31 -12.93 -21.41 19.73
C VAL A 31 -11.47 -21.52 19.31
N ALA A 32 -11.15 -22.56 18.53
CA ALA A 32 -9.91 -22.64 17.78
C ALA A 32 -9.92 -21.54 16.69
N THR A 33 -9.16 -20.47 16.92
CA THR A 33 -8.92 -19.39 15.96
C THR A 33 -8.22 -19.92 14.71
N THR A 34 -9.00 -20.37 13.74
CA THR A 34 -8.51 -20.84 12.43
C THR A 34 -8.38 -19.63 11.51
N MET A 35 -7.15 -19.14 11.35
CA MET A 35 -6.78 -18.27 10.22
C MET A 35 -7.13 -19.01 8.90
N PRO A 36 -7.71 -18.34 7.89
CA PRO A 36 -7.97 -18.99 6.61
C PRO A 36 -6.64 -19.25 5.90
N THR A 37 -6.18 -20.49 5.96
CA THR A 37 -4.93 -21.00 5.37
C THR A 37 -5.02 -21.23 3.86
N SER A 38 -6.17 -20.98 3.22
CA SER A 38 -6.36 -21.26 1.79
C SER A 38 -6.71 -20.01 0.98
N PHE A 39 -5.94 -19.78 -0.09
CA PHE A 39 -6.24 -18.80 -1.14
C PHE A 39 -7.44 -19.19 -2.02
N LEU A 40 -8.05 -20.35 -1.77
CA LEU A 40 -9.10 -20.94 -2.57
C LEU A 40 -10.45 -20.69 -1.92
N ARG A 41 -11.05 -19.53 -2.22
CA ARG A 41 -12.48 -19.31 -1.97
C ARG A 41 -13.28 -19.97 -3.09
N THR A 42 -13.94 -21.09 -2.81
CA THR A 42 -14.90 -21.69 -3.73
C THR A 42 -16.17 -20.84 -3.73
N ASN A 43 -16.31 -19.96 -4.73
CA ASN A 43 -17.55 -19.22 -4.94
C ASN A 43 -18.49 -20.08 -5.79
N SER A 44 -19.71 -20.35 -5.28
CA SER A 44 -20.68 -21.32 -5.80
C SER A 44 -21.46 -20.87 -7.05
N LYS A 45 -20.79 -20.27 -8.04
CA LYS A 45 -21.34 -20.10 -9.40
C LYS A 45 -20.57 -21.02 -10.33
N ALA A 46 -21.26 -21.99 -10.93
CA ALA A 46 -20.78 -23.02 -11.86
C ALA A 46 -19.30 -22.86 -12.24
N GLU A 47 -18.44 -23.67 -11.63
CA GLU A 47 -16.99 -23.56 -11.77
C GLU A 47 -16.62 -23.81 -13.23
N ARG A 48 -16.36 -22.73 -13.96
CA ARG A 48 -15.91 -22.79 -15.34
C ARG A 48 -14.64 -23.64 -15.38
N VAL A 49 -14.66 -24.71 -16.18
CA VAL A 49 -13.46 -25.54 -16.40
C VAL A 49 -12.39 -24.65 -17.04
N LEU A 50 -11.30 -24.43 -16.30
CA LEU A 50 -10.17 -23.66 -16.78
C LEU A 50 -9.45 -24.43 -17.90
N THR A 51 -9.07 -23.72 -18.96
CA THR A 51 -8.16 -24.25 -19.97
C THR A 51 -6.80 -24.54 -19.33
N HIS A 52 -5.97 -25.36 -19.99
CA HIS A 52 -4.61 -25.64 -19.51
C HIS A 52 -3.80 -24.35 -19.31
N GLU A 53 -3.88 -23.44 -20.29
CA GLU A 53 -3.19 -22.15 -20.23
C GLU A 53 -3.66 -21.28 -19.06
N GLU A 54 -4.96 -21.30 -18.74
CA GLU A 54 -5.50 -20.60 -17.58
C GLU A 54 -5.05 -21.21 -16.24
N LYS A 55 -4.87 -22.53 -16.18
CA LYS A 55 -4.29 -23.20 -15.02
C LYS A 55 -2.83 -22.79 -14.80
N VAL A 56 -2.04 -22.70 -15.87
CA VAL A 56 -0.66 -22.19 -15.82
C VAL A 56 -0.65 -20.73 -15.36
N ARG A 57 -1.44 -19.86 -15.98
CA ARG A 57 -1.57 -18.45 -15.55
C ARG A 57 -2.02 -18.31 -14.10
N ARG A 58 -2.94 -19.16 -13.64
CA ARG A 58 -3.39 -19.15 -12.24
C ARG A 58 -2.25 -19.50 -11.28
N ALA A 59 -1.45 -20.52 -11.59
CA ALA A 59 -0.28 -20.87 -10.78
C ALA A 59 0.74 -19.73 -10.73
N GLU A 60 0.97 -19.09 -11.88
CA GLU A 60 1.82 -17.91 -12.02
C GLU A 60 1.33 -16.70 -11.20
N CYS A 61 0.03 -16.40 -11.23
CA CYS A 61 -0.58 -15.35 -10.41
C CYS A 61 -0.47 -15.67 -8.92
N ILE A 62 -0.68 -16.93 -8.52
CA ILE A 62 -0.51 -17.34 -7.12
C ILE A 62 0.93 -17.09 -6.69
N TRP A 63 1.91 -17.51 -7.47
CA TRP A 63 3.32 -17.27 -7.16
C TRP A 63 3.64 -15.76 -7.08
N ALA A 64 3.09 -14.95 -7.98
CA ALA A 64 3.25 -13.50 -7.95
C ALA A 64 2.68 -12.88 -6.66
N MET A 65 1.48 -13.30 -6.25
CA MET A 65 0.86 -12.83 -5.02
C MET A 65 1.59 -13.34 -3.77
N THR A 66 2.11 -14.57 -3.79
CA THR A 66 2.96 -15.11 -2.72
C THR A 66 4.24 -14.30 -2.59
N THR A 67 4.91 -13.99 -3.70
CA THR A 67 6.11 -13.15 -3.73
C THR A 67 5.82 -11.79 -3.09
N ALA A 68 4.74 -11.12 -3.49
CA ALA A 68 4.36 -9.83 -2.93
C ALA A 68 3.99 -9.91 -1.44
N ARG A 69 3.21 -10.92 -1.05
CA ARG A 69 2.73 -11.10 0.33
C ARG A 69 3.87 -11.32 1.32
N PHE A 70 4.89 -12.07 0.93
CA PHE A 70 6.01 -12.43 1.81
C PHE A 70 7.26 -11.58 1.57
N GLY A 71 7.20 -10.57 0.69
CA GLY A 71 8.35 -9.72 0.38
C GLY A 71 9.53 -10.48 -0.22
N LEU A 72 9.25 -11.51 -1.04
CA LEU A 72 10.32 -12.31 -1.65
C LEU A 72 11.04 -11.52 -2.74
N SER A 73 12.35 -11.74 -2.86
CA SER A 73 13.13 -11.19 -3.97
C SER A 73 12.60 -11.70 -5.31
N TYR A 74 12.52 -10.84 -6.32
CA TYR A 74 12.18 -11.28 -7.67
C TYR A 74 13.19 -12.29 -8.23
N ASN A 75 14.43 -12.24 -7.75
CA ASN A 75 15.46 -13.21 -8.12
C ASN A 75 15.17 -14.62 -7.62
N THR A 76 14.29 -14.80 -6.63
CA THR A 76 13.79 -16.13 -6.22
C THR A 76 13.09 -16.85 -7.39
N SER A 77 12.59 -16.11 -8.38
CA SER A 77 11.96 -16.69 -9.57
C SER A 77 12.93 -17.00 -10.71
N GLN A 78 14.22 -16.71 -10.57
CA GLN A 78 15.18 -16.84 -11.67
C GLN A 78 15.27 -18.28 -12.19
N PHE A 79 15.22 -19.26 -11.29
CA PHE A 79 15.31 -20.70 -11.58
C PHE A 79 14.06 -21.49 -11.17
N LEU A 80 12.94 -20.79 -10.97
CA LEU A 80 11.71 -21.39 -10.46
C LEU A 80 11.16 -22.45 -11.41
N ARG A 81 11.24 -22.20 -12.72
CA ARG A 81 10.78 -23.14 -13.75
C ARG A 81 11.54 -24.45 -13.65
N GLU A 82 12.87 -24.37 -13.64
CA GLU A 82 13.77 -25.51 -13.58
C GLU A 82 13.56 -26.31 -12.29
N LEU A 83 13.37 -25.61 -11.15
CA LEU A 83 13.02 -26.23 -9.88
C LEU A 83 11.67 -26.97 -9.93
N MET A 84 10.62 -26.32 -10.42
CA MET A 84 9.27 -26.90 -10.48
C MET A 84 9.21 -28.10 -11.42
N GLN A 85 9.92 -28.06 -12.55
CA GLN A 85 10.05 -29.18 -13.48
C GLN A 85 10.77 -30.38 -12.85
N SER A 86 11.79 -30.12 -12.02
CA SER A 86 12.53 -31.16 -11.29
C SER A 86 11.68 -31.78 -10.16
N MET A 87 10.94 -30.95 -9.42
CA MET A 87 10.08 -31.40 -8.33
C MET A 87 8.82 -32.14 -8.80
N PHE A 88 8.28 -31.77 -9.96
CA PHE A 88 7.01 -32.26 -10.48
C PHE A 88 7.10 -32.66 -11.97
N PRO A 89 7.86 -33.72 -12.30
CA PRO A 89 8.15 -34.09 -13.69
C PRO A 89 6.92 -34.57 -14.49
N ASP A 90 5.88 -35.03 -13.80
CA ASP A 90 4.61 -35.50 -14.38
C ASP A 90 3.58 -34.37 -14.58
N SER A 91 3.83 -33.19 -14.01
CA SER A 91 2.90 -32.06 -14.07
C SER A 91 3.10 -31.22 -15.33
N LYS A 92 2.12 -31.27 -16.25
CA LYS A 92 2.09 -30.38 -17.44
C LYS A 92 2.06 -28.90 -17.05
N ILE A 93 1.47 -28.55 -15.91
CA ILE A 93 1.43 -27.15 -15.43
C ILE A 93 2.83 -26.69 -15.01
N ALA A 94 3.57 -27.55 -14.29
CA ALA A 94 4.94 -27.25 -13.88
C ALA A 94 5.89 -27.20 -15.10
N ALA A 95 5.67 -28.07 -16.09
CA ALA A 95 6.39 -28.08 -17.35
C ALA A 95 6.28 -26.74 -18.11
N ASP A 96 5.08 -26.17 -18.13
CA ASP A 96 4.76 -24.95 -18.90
C ASP A 96 4.87 -23.66 -18.09
N LEU A 97 5.21 -23.73 -16.80
CA LEU A 97 5.45 -22.55 -15.97
C LEU A 97 6.61 -21.73 -16.57
N SER A 98 6.39 -20.43 -16.84
CA SER A 98 7.40 -19.59 -17.48
C SER A 98 7.78 -18.38 -16.62
N MET A 99 7.45 -18.41 -15.33
CA MET A 99 7.61 -17.32 -14.39
C MET A 99 9.08 -17.12 -13.98
N ARG A 100 9.76 -16.21 -14.70
CA ARG A 100 11.09 -15.71 -14.36
C ARG A 100 11.01 -14.32 -13.71
N SER A 101 12.10 -13.84 -13.13
CA SER A 101 12.18 -12.55 -12.41
C SER A 101 11.56 -11.36 -13.17
N ARG A 102 11.81 -11.25 -14.48
CA ARG A 102 11.22 -10.17 -15.32
C ARG A 102 9.72 -10.31 -15.51
N LYS A 103 9.23 -11.52 -15.79
CA LYS A 103 7.80 -11.80 -15.93
C LYS A 103 7.08 -11.58 -14.60
N LEU A 104 7.69 -12.02 -13.49
CA LEU A 104 7.20 -11.80 -12.15
C LEU A 104 7.04 -10.31 -11.85
N SER A 105 8.10 -9.52 -12.07
CA SER A 105 8.06 -8.06 -11.89
C SER A 105 6.94 -7.42 -12.71
N TYR A 106 6.79 -7.82 -13.98
CA TYR A 106 5.75 -7.30 -14.85
C TYR A 106 4.34 -7.68 -14.38
N VAL A 107 4.11 -8.95 -14.00
CA VAL A 107 2.82 -9.42 -13.49
C VAL A 107 2.44 -8.72 -12.19
N ILE A 108 3.41 -8.52 -11.28
CA ILE A 108 3.17 -7.80 -10.03
C ILE A 108 2.85 -6.33 -10.29
N SER A 109 3.66 -5.63 -11.09
CA SER A 109 3.51 -4.18 -11.29
C SER A 109 2.36 -3.81 -12.22
N HIS A 110 2.29 -4.43 -13.41
CA HIS A 110 1.33 -4.06 -14.47
C HIS A 110 0.09 -4.95 -14.48
N GLY A 111 0.15 -6.12 -13.85
CA GLY A 111 -1.01 -7.00 -13.69
C GLY A 111 -1.75 -6.69 -12.39
N THR A 112 -1.34 -7.36 -11.31
CA THR A 112 -2.05 -7.33 -10.03
C THR A 112 -1.96 -5.96 -9.35
N GLY A 113 -0.80 -5.32 -9.36
CA GLY A 113 -0.57 -4.00 -8.76
C GLY A 113 -1.49 -2.97 -9.38
N HIS A 114 -1.46 -2.83 -10.71
CA HIS A 114 -2.38 -1.95 -11.44
C HIS A 114 -3.86 -2.23 -11.10
N HIS A 115 -4.28 -3.50 -11.05
CA HIS A 115 -5.65 -3.85 -10.69
C HIS A 115 -6.05 -3.35 -9.29
N PHE A 116 -5.21 -3.58 -8.28
CA PHE A 116 -5.50 -3.13 -6.91
C PHE A 116 -5.44 -1.61 -6.78
N THR A 117 -4.52 -0.94 -7.48
CA THR A 117 -4.47 0.53 -7.55
C THR A 117 -5.77 1.08 -8.14
N MET A 118 -6.29 0.49 -9.22
CA MET A 118 -7.54 0.92 -9.83
C MET A 118 -8.77 0.71 -8.92
N GLU A 119 -8.83 -0.40 -8.18
CA GLU A 119 -9.89 -0.61 -7.18
C GLU A 119 -9.78 0.40 -6.02
N LEU A 120 -8.56 0.69 -5.54
CA LEU A 120 -8.33 1.74 -4.53
C LEU A 120 -8.80 3.12 -5.02
N ILE A 121 -8.41 3.52 -6.23
CA ILE A 121 -8.83 4.80 -6.84
C ILE A 121 -10.34 4.87 -6.96
N LYS A 122 -10.99 3.79 -7.41
CA LYS A 122 -12.45 3.70 -7.52
C LYS A 122 -13.15 3.86 -6.18
N ASP A 123 -12.59 3.32 -5.11
CA ASP A 123 -13.14 3.48 -3.76
C ASP A 123 -12.92 4.91 -3.22
N VAL A 124 -11.72 5.48 -3.41
CA VAL A 124 -11.42 6.87 -3.03
C VAL A 124 -12.32 7.86 -3.75
N ARG A 125 -12.59 7.66 -5.06
CA ARG A 125 -13.50 8.52 -5.84
C ARG A 125 -14.94 8.51 -5.34
N LYS A 126 -15.40 7.40 -4.76
CA LYS A 126 -16.74 7.27 -4.19
C LYS A 126 -16.81 7.81 -2.75
N ALA A 127 -15.68 7.92 -2.08
CA ALA A 127 -15.62 8.38 -0.71
C ALA A 127 -15.99 9.87 -0.62
N LYS A 128 -16.80 10.20 0.38
CA LYS A 128 -17.13 11.60 0.73
C LYS A 128 -15.91 12.36 1.25
N ALA A 129 -14.99 11.62 1.87
CA ALA A 129 -13.77 12.14 2.46
C ALA A 129 -12.70 11.05 2.46
N PHE A 130 -11.44 11.42 2.28
CA PHE A 130 -10.29 10.50 2.38
C PHE A 130 -9.11 11.19 3.07
N SER A 131 -8.22 10.39 3.64
CA SER A 131 -6.96 10.88 4.21
C SER A 131 -5.81 10.43 3.32
N LEU A 132 -4.85 11.31 3.10
CA LEU A 132 -3.64 11.01 2.33
C LEU A 132 -2.46 11.06 3.29
N LEU A 133 -1.63 10.03 3.30
CA LEU A 133 -0.37 10.02 4.05
C LEU A 133 0.77 10.05 3.05
N PHE A 134 1.78 10.87 3.33
CA PHE A 134 3.01 10.87 2.56
C PHE A 134 4.22 10.71 3.49
N ASP A 135 5.20 9.94 3.03
CA ASP A 135 6.47 9.75 3.73
C ASP A 135 7.63 10.10 2.79
N GLU A 136 8.62 10.81 3.32
CA GLU A 136 9.80 11.22 2.56
C GLU A 136 11.01 10.42 3.02
N SER A 137 11.59 9.65 2.10
CA SER A 137 12.81 8.91 2.35
C SER A 137 13.97 9.40 1.48
N THR A 138 15.18 9.18 1.96
CA THR A 138 16.42 9.45 1.21
C THR A 138 17.05 8.13 0.85
N THR A 139 17.14 7.83 -0.45
CA THR A 139 17.70 6.56 -0.91
C THR A 139 19.23 6.60 -0.94
N THR A 140 19.84 5.41 -1.04
CA THR A 140 21.28 5.23 -1.25
C THR A 140 21.66 5.89 -2.59
N GLY A 141 22.36 7.03 -2.51
CA GLY A 141 22.63 7.91 -3.65
C GLY A 141 22.04 9.32 -3.55
N VAL A 142 21.49 9.70 -2.38
CA VAL A 142 21.00 11.06 -2.07
C VAL A 142 19.84 11.49 -2.97
N ARG A 143 19.06 10.53 -3.49
CA ARG A 143 17.81 10.86 -4.21
C ARG A 143 16.67 10.88 -3.21
N LYS A 144 15.86 11.93 -3.27
CA LYS A 144 14.63 12.03 -2.49
C LYS A 144 13.53 11.20 -3.14
N GLN A 145 12.88 10.40 -2.33
CA GLN A 145 11.71 9.61 -2.68
C GLN A 145 10.55 10.06 -1.79
N CYS A 146 9.39 10.26 -2.38
CA CYS A 146 8.14 10.52 -1.68
C CYS A 146 7.20 9.35 -1.93
N ASP A 147 6.76 8.70 -0.85
CA ASP A 147 5.87 7.56 -0.89
C ASP A 147 4.45 8.00 -0.54
N LEU A 148 3.52 7.74 -1.45
CA LEU A 148 2.07 7.87 -1.31
C LEU A 148 1.46 6.47 -1.48
N TYR A 149 0.27 6.36 -2.06
CA TYR A 149 -0.23 5.07 -2.58
C TYR A 149 0.59 4.52 -3.76
N PHE A 150 1.58 5.31 -4.23
CA PHE A 150 2.64 4.95 -5.16
C PHE A 150 3.91 5.76 -4.82
N SER A 151 5.07 5.34 -5.32
CA SER A 151 6.36 5.98 -5.03
C SER A 151 6.77 6.96 -6.13
N ILE A 152 7.25 8.15 -5.73
CA ILE A 152 7.75 9.21 -6.63
C ILE A 152 9.23 9.47 -6.34
N PHE A 153 10.07 9.44 -7.37
CA PHE A 153 11.46 9.87 -7.27
C PHE A 153 11.60 11.34 -7.65
N LEU A 154 11.79 12.20 -6.66
CA LEU A 154 11.77 13.65 -6.82
C LEU A 154 13.13 14.22 -7.27
N GLY A 155 14.22 13.50 -7.01
CA GLY A 155 15.58 14.02 -7.15
C GLY A 155 15.89 15.05 -6.05
N HIS A 156 15.17 16.17 -6.05
CA HIS A 156 15.20 17.23 -5.03
C HIS A 156 13.81 17.44 -4.42
N ALA A 157 13.69 17.34 -3.09
CA ALA A 157 12.44 17.58 -2.37
C ALA A 157 12.40 19.00 -1.80
N THR A 158 11.96 19.97 -2.61
CA THR A 158 11.53 21.28 -2.10
C THR A 158 10.04 21.25 -1.81
N THR A 159 9.56 22.14 -0.95
CA THR A 159 8.13 22.27 -0.61
C THR A 159 7.25 22.38 -1.86
N ASP A 160 7.64 23.20 -2.83
CA ASP A 160 6.88 23.43 -4.06
C ASP A 160 6.84 22.20 -4.95
N ILE A 161 7.97 21.47 -5.05
CA ILE A 161 8.03 20.24 -5.84
C ILE A 161 7.11 19.19 -5.21
N VAL A 162 7.28 18.90 -3.92
CA VAL A 162 6.50 17.83 -3.25
C VAL A 162 5.01 18.14 -3.28
N SER A 163 4.60 19.37 -2.94
CA SER A 163 3.19 19.76 -2.95
C SER A 163 2.57 19.67 -4.35
N ARG A 164 3.30 20.11 -5.39
CA ARG A 164 2.87 19.98 -6.79
C ARG A 164 2.73 18.52 -7.20
N GLU A 165 3.72 17.68 -6.93
CA GLU A 165 3.66 16.25 -7.29
C GLU A 165 2.51 15.53 -6.57
N ILE A 166 2.23 15.85 -5.30
CA ILE A 166 1.06 15.34 -4.60
C ILE A 166 -0.22 15.75 -5.33
N ILE A 167 -0.40 17.03 -5.64
CA ILE A 167 -1.61 17.52 -6.32
C ILE A 167 -1.75 16.92 -7.73
N ASP A 168 -0.66 16.92 -8.50
CA ASP A 168 -0.62 16.44 -9.88
C ASP A 168 -0.85 14.93 -9.95
N SER A 169 -0.48 14.17 -8.92
CA SER A 169 -0.79 12.74 -8.86
C SER A 169 -2.28 12.42 -8.78
N LEU A 170 -3.06 13.28 -8.11
CA LEU A 170 -4.49 13.07 -7.90
C LEU A 170 -5.32 13.38 -9.16
N LYS A 171 -4.80 14.25 -10.04
CA LYS A 171 -5.53 14.77 -11.21
C LYS A 171 -5.83 13.68 -12.26
N PRO A 172 -4.86 12.88 -12.76
CA PRO A 172 -5.12 11.83 -13.75
C PRO A 172 -6.12 10.79 -13.27
N ASP A 173 -6.10 10.50 -11.98
CA ASP A 173 -6.98 9.51 -11.35
C ASP A 173 -8.40 10.05 -11.08
N GLY A 174 -8.62 11.34 -11.32
CA GLY A 174 -9.91 12.01 -11.08
C GLY A 174 -10.26 12.08 -9.59
N ILE A 175 -9.26 12.12 -8.71
CA ILE A 175 -9.44 12.24 -7.26
C ILE A 175 -9.64 13.73 -6.93
N ASN A 176 -10.82 14.06 -6.39
CA ASN A 176 -11.17 15.43 -6.02
C ASN A 176 -10.47 15.83 -4.70
N ILE A 177 -9.49 16.73 -4.78
CA ILE A 177 -8.75 17.19 -3.60
C ILE A 177 -9.65 17.89 -2.56
N ALA A 178 -10.82 18.42 -2.94
CA ALA A 178 -11.77 18.98 -1.98
C ALA A 178 -12.27 17.94 -0.95
N HIS A 179 -12.23 16.65 -1.28
CA HIS A 179 -12.60 15.56 -0.39
C HIS A 179 -11.44 15.14 0.54
N LEU A 180 -10.25 15.74 0.43
CA LEU A 180 -9.12 15.46 1.32
C LEU A 180 -9.43 15.98 2.73
N LEU A 181 -9.60 15.06 3.67
CA LEU A 181 -9.89 15.35 5.07
C LEU A 181 -8.62 15.72 5.85
N MET A 182 -7.55 14.96 5.64
CA MET A 182 -6.33 15.02 6.44
C MET A 182 -5.11 14.68 5.59
N LEU A 183 -4.02 15.41 5.77
CA LEU A 183 -2.71 15.07 5.22
C LEU A 183 -1.79 14.57 6.35
N GLY A 184 -1.43 13.29 6.30
CA GLY A 184 -0.51 12.66 7.24
C GLY A 184 0.93 12.85 6.81
N ARG A 185 1.77 13.31 7.75
CA ARG A 185 3.14 13.70 7.47
C ARG A 185 4.01 13.67 8.73
N ASP A 186 5.32 13.77 8.52
CA ASP A 186 6.31 13.89 9.59
C ASP A 186 6.47 15.30 10.15
N ASN A 187 7.22 15.44 11.23
CA ASN A 187 7.39 16.73 11.92
C ASN A 187 8.35 17.77 11.29
N PRO A 188 9.20 17.50 10.28
CA PRO A 188 10.05 18.53 9.67
C PRO A 188 9.25 19.76 9.21
N ASN A 189 9.85 20.96 9.34
CA ASN A 189 9.18 22.22 8.97
C ASN A 189 8.82 22.31 7.48
N VAL A 190 9.58 21.62 6.62
CA VAL A 190 9.27 21.51 5.18
C VAL A 190 7.90 20.85 4.99
N ASN A 191 7.65 19.73 5.67
CA ASN A 191 6.39 18.97 5.56
C ASN A 191 5.20 19.73 6.14
N LYS A 192 5.40 20.54 7.19
CA LYS A 192 4.37 21.47 7.68
C LYS A 192 4.02 22.54 6.65
N THR A 193 5.03 23.05 5.94
CA THR A 193 4.81 24.00 4.85
C THR A 193 4.08 23.35 3.69
N ILE A 194 4.40 22.08 3.35
CA ILE A 194 3.66 21.30 2.35
C ILE A 194 2.19 21.15 2.73
N GLU A 195 1.90 20.79 3.98
CA GLU A 195 0.53 20.71 4.52
C GLU A 195 -0.22 22.05 4.37
N ALA A 196 0.41 23.17 4.71
CA ALA A 196 -0.18 24.49 4.55
C ALA A 196 -0.44 24.89 3.08
N LEU A 197 0.39 24.45 2.13
CA LEU A 197 0.15 24.68 0.70
C LEU A 197 -1.02 23.85 0.18
N ILE A 198 -1.09 22.57 0.57
CA ILE A 198 -2.18 21.67 0.18
C ILE A 198 -3.50 22.14 0.80
N GLU A 199 -3.49 22.60 2.05
CA GLU A 199 -4.67 23.15 2.72
C GLU A 199 -5.24 24.36 1.97
N LYS A 200 -4.39 25.27 1.47
CA LYS A 200 -4.85 26.40 0.65
C LYS A 200 -5.56 25.94 -0.62
N GLU A 201 -5.03 24.93 -1.29
CA GLU A 201 -5.65 24.36 -2.49
C GLU A 201 -6.99 23.69 -2.18
N VAL A 202 -7.06 22.91 -1.08
CA VAL A 202 -8.29 22.28 -0.60
C VAL A 202 -9.37 23.33 -0.30
N ILE A 203 -9.02 24.40 0.41
CA ILE A 203 -9.93 25.50 0.73
C ILE A 203 -10.43 26.19 -0.54
N ALA A 204 -9.53 26.43 -1.51
CA ALA A 204 -9.88 27.03 -2.79
C ALA A 204 -10.88 26.16 -3.57
N GLU A 205 -10.63 24.86 -3.67
CA GLU A 205 -11.52 23.91 -4.36
C GLU A 205 -12.86 23.73 -3.65
N ARG A 206 -12.88 23.66 -2.32
CA ARG A 206 -14.13 23.63 -1.53
C ARG A 206 -14.96 24.88 -1.75
N LYS A 207 -14.34 26.06 -1.78
CA LYS A 207 -15.02 27.33 -2.04
C LYS A 207 -15.61 27.39 -3.45
N LYS A 208 -14.94 26.82 -4.46
CA LYS A 208 -15.48 26.71 -5.83
C LYS A 208 -16.71 25.80 -5.87
N GLN A 209 -16.66 24.68 -5.16
CA GLN A 209 -17.75 23.69 -5.14
C GLN A 209 -18.96 24.14 -4.30
N GLN A 210 -18.73 24.88 -3.21
CA GLN A 210 -19.78 25.38 -2.31
C GLN A 210 -19.52 26.84 -1.91
N PRO A 211 -19.81 27.82 -2.79
CA PRO A 211 -19.50 29.24 -2.56
C PRO A 211 -20.21 29.86 -1.35
N THR A 212 -21.33 29.29 -0.95
CA THR A 212 -22.20 29.79 0.14
C THR A 212 -21.81 29.27 1.52
N VAL A 213 -20.92 28.27 1.60
CA VAL A 213 -20.48 27.64 2.85
C VAL A 213 -19.03 28.10 3.12
N PRO A 214 -18.70 28.57 4.34
CA PRO A 214 -17.32 28.88 4.68
C PRO A 214 -16.46 27.62 4.51
N PRO A 215 -15.38 27.66 3.70
CA PRO A 215 -14.58 26.48 3.43
C PRO A 215 -13.82 26.06 4.68
N SER A 216 -13.94 24.79 5.06
CA SER A 216 -13.10 24.19 6.10
C SER A 216 -11.74 23.80 5.55
N GLY A 217 -10.71 23.87 6.39
CA GLY A 217 -9.35 23.43 6.10
C GLY A 217 -9.15 21.93 6.31
N LEU A 218 -7.89 21.52 6.44
CA LEU A 218 -7.55 20.14 6.75
C LEU A 218 -7.75 19.87 8.24
N MET A 219 -8.17 18.65 8.58
CA MET A 219 -8.19 18.17 9.96
C MET A 219 -6.75 17.87 10.40
N SER A 220 -6.24 18.61 11.40
CA SER A 220 -4.91 18.37 11.95
C SER A 220 -4.96 17.37 13.10
N ILE A 221 -4.32 16.21 12.94
CA ILE A 221 -4.21 15.16 13.97
C ILE A 221 -2.78 15.13 14.58
N GLY A 222 -1.90 16.03 14.14
CA GLY A 222 -0.51 16.08 14.58
C GLY A 222 0.44 15.31 13.66
N SER A 223 1.67 15.10 14.10
CA SER A 223 2.73 14.43 13.31
C SER A 223 2.66 12.91 13.42
N CYS A 224 3.33 12.22 12.49
CA CYS A 224 3.52 10.78 12.53
C CYS A 224 3.96 10.28 13.93
N PRO A 225 3.18 9.40 14.58
CA PRO A 225 3.49 8.92 15.93
C PRO A 225 4.72 7.99 15.94
N LEU A 226 5.00 7.28 14.84
CA LEU A 226 6.19 6.44 14.72
C LEU A 226 7.47 7.27 14.85
N HIS A 227 7.50 8.45 14.24
CA HIS A 227 8.64 9.36 14.36
C HIS A 227 8.82 9.91 15.77
N ILE A 228 7.73 10.16 16.50
CA ILE A 228 7.81 10.59 17.91
C ILE A 228 8.46 9.48 18.76
N LEU A 229 7.99 8.23 18.61
CA LEU A 229 8.51 7.09 19.36
C LEU A 229 9.97 6.82 19.00
N HIS A 230 10.30 6.72 17.72
CA HIS A 230 11.67 6.47 17.25
C HIS A 230 12.67 7.52 17.77
N ASN A 231 12.32 8.81 17.65
CA ASN A 231 13.19 9.88 18.13
C ASN A 231 13.35 9.87 19.66
N SER A 232 12.29 9.51 20.39
CA SER A 232 12.35 9.38 21.86
C SER A 232 13.31 8.27 22.29
N PHE A 233 13.22 7.09 21.67
CA PHE A 233 14.15 5.98 21.92
C PHE A 233 15.58 6.35 21.56
N ARG A 234 15.79 6.94 20.38
CA ARG A 234 17.12 7.39 19.93
C ARG A 234 17.74 8.37 20.93
N LYS A 235 16.97 9.35 21.41
CA LYS A 235 17.43 10.31 22.41
C LYS A 235 17.78 9.64 23.74
N GLY A 236 16.96 8.68 24.17
CA GLY A 236 17.23 7.86 25.36
C GLY A 236 18.56 7.10 25.28
N MET A 237 18.82 6.45 24.14
CA MET A 237 20.08 5.71 23.91
C MET A 237 21.32 6.61 23.90
N THR A 238 21.19 7.87 23.48
CA THR A 238 22.32 8.83 23.46
C THR A 238 22.52 9.57 24.78
N SER A 239 21.64 9.36 25.77
CA SER A 239 21.69 10.05 27.08
C SER A 239 22.40 9.23 28.17
N THR A 240 22.86 8.02 27.84
CA THR A 240 23.71 7.12 28.64
C THR A 240 25.13 7.13 28.10
#